data_AF-A0A847XGA2-F1
#
_entry.id   AF-A0A847XGA2-F1
#
_cell.length_a   1.000
_cell.length_b   1.000
_cell.length_c   1.000
_cell.angle_alpha   90.00
_cell.angle_beta   90.00
_cell.angle_gamma   90.00
#
_symmetry.space_group_name_H-M   'P 1'
#
loop_
_entity.id
_entity.type
_entity.pdbx_description
1 polymer ?
#
loop_
_entity_poly.entity_id
_entity_poly.type
_entity_poly.pdbx_seq_one_letter_code
_entity_poly.pdbx_strand_id
1 'polypeptide(L)'
;MVKSFNNLLQLVQEKEPKRIAVAVPEDKQVLSAIKASKDLNIIEPILVGNEFKIVNISQEIGFNLSGVKIIDEKDKVLASRKAT
;
A
#
# COMPACT_ATOMS: atom_id res chain seq x y z
N MET A 1 18.66 -14.93 13.31
CA MET A 1 17.83 -14.18 14.28
C MET A 1 17.86 -12.72 13.87
N VAL A 2 16.70 -12.11 13.58
CA VAL A 2 16.65 -10.70 13.21
C VAL A 2 16.88 -9.88 14.47
N LYS A 3 18.01 -9.16 14.56
CA LYS A 3 18.40 -8.41 15.76
C LYS A 3 18.00 -6.93 15.71
N SER A 4 17.62 -6.41 14.54
CA SER A 4 17.29 -5.00 14.32
C SER A 4 16.38 -4.83 13.11
N PHE A 5 15.58 -3.76 13.10
CA PHE A 5 14.67 -3.42 12.00
C PHE A 5 15.39 -3.32 10.64
N ASN A 6 16.60 -2.75 10.62
CA ASN A 6 17.42 -2.64 9.41
C ASN A 6 17.80 -4.01 8.81
N ASN A 7 18.12 -5.00 9.64
CA ASN A 7 18.40 -6.36 9.15
C ASN A 7 17.16 -7.00 8.53
N LEU A 8 15.96 -6.69 9.06
CA LEU A 8 14.70 -7.15 8.51
C LEU A 8 14.45 -6.50 7.14
N LEU A 9 14.63 -5.18 7.03
CA LEU A 9 14.50 -4.45 5.77
C LEU A 9 15.44 -5.00 4.69
N GLN A 10 16.70 -5.26 5.04
CA GLN A 10 17.70 -5.79 4.11
C GLN A 10 17.31 -7.19 3.60
N LEU A 11 16.83 -8.07 4.50
CA LEU A 11 16.32 -9.39 4.12
C LEU A 11 15.08 -9.35 3.23
N VAL A 12 14.26 -8.30 3.34
CA VAL A 12 13.05 -8.14 2.53
C VAL A 12 13.39 -7.50 1.19
N GLN A 13 14.39 -6.60 1.12
CA GLN A 13 14.91 -6.06 -0.14
C GLN A 13 15.58 -7.12 -1.01
N GLU A 14 16.18 -8.16 -0.42
CA GLU A 14 16.71 -9.32 -1.16
C GLU A 14 15.60 -10.23 -1.72
N LYS A 15 14.35 -10.04 -1.30
CA LYS A 15 13.22 -10.84 -1.78
C LYS A 15 12.42 -10.09 -2.83
N GLU A 16 11.71 -10.86 -3.65
CA GLU A 16 10.76 -10.30 -4.60
C GLU A 16 9.64 -9.55 -3.87
N PRO A 17 9.17 -8.41 -4.44
CA PRO A 17 8.13 -7.61 -3.84
C PRO A 17 6.85 -8.44 -3.65
N LYS A 18 6.31 -8.43 -2.43
CA LYS A 18 5.07 -9.16 -2.15
C LYS A 18 3.85 -8.32 -2.46
N ARG A 19 2.87 -8.94 -3.10
CA ARG A 19 1.53 -8.34 -3.27
C ARG A 19 0.82 -8.24 -1.94
N ILE A 20 0.31 -7.06 -1.64
CA ILE A 20 -0.50 -6.81 -0.45
C ILE A 20 -1.80 -6.13 -0.89
N ALA A 21 -2.94 -6.58 -0.36
CA ALA A 21 -4.19 -5.85 -0.52
C ALA A 21 -4.47 -5.02 0.73
N VAL A 22 -4.86 -3.76 0.55
CA VAL A 22 -5.19 -2.84 1.65
C VAL A 22 -6.63 -2.38 1.45
N ALA A 23 -7.49 -2.77 2.39
CA ALA A 23 -8.88 -2.30 2.44
C ALA A 23 -8.94 -0.89 3.02
N VAL A 24 -9.71 -0.02 2.37
CA VAL A 24 -9.97 1.37 2.75
C VAL A 24 -8.68 2.15 3.06
N PRO A 25 -7.71 2.26 2.12
CA PRO A 25 -6.45 2.98 2.35
C PRO A 25 -6.63 4.50 2.26
N GLU A 26 -7.81 5.03 2.53
CA GLU A 26 -8.17 6.45 2.44
C GLU A 26 -7.59 7.28 3.61
N ASP A 27 -6.46 6.86 4.18
CA ASP A 27 -5.79 7.50 5.29
C ASP A 27 -4.37 7.92 4.88
N LYS A 28 -4.02 9.16 5.22
CA LYS A 28 -2.72 9.75 4.91
C LYS A 28 -1.56 8.94 5.48
N GLN A 29 -1.72 8.39 6.69
CA GLN A 29 -0.68 7.58 7.34
C GLN A 29 -0.49 6.25 6.61
N VAL A 30 -1.60 5.62 6.20
CA VAL A 30 -1.60 4.34 5.48
C VAL A 30 -0.96 4.49 4.10
N LEU A 31 -1.37 5.49 3.30
CA LEU A 31 -0.78 5.73 1.99
C LEU A 31 0.70 6.14 2.07
N SER A 32 1.10 6.88 3.10
CA SER A 32 2.51 7.21 3.33
C SER A 32 3.36 5.97 3.64
N ALA A 33 2.83 5.02 4.42
CA ALA A 33 3.51 3.76 4.69
C ALA A 33 3.63 2.88 3.44
N ILE A 34 2.57 2.83 2.62
CA ILE A 34 2.56 2.12 1.34
C ILE A 34 3.56 2.75 0.38
N LYS A 35 3.61 4.09 0.32
CA LYS A 35 4.61 4.84 -0.45
C LYS A 35 6.03 4.45 -0.07
N ALA A 36 6.39 4.56 1.20
CA ALA A 36 7.73 4.21 1.67
C ALA A 36 8.08 2.75 1.33
N SER A 37 7.11 1.83 1.47
CA SER A 37 7.30 0.42 1.14
C SER A 37 7.42 0.17 -0.36
N LYS A 38 6.73 0.95 -1.20
CA LYS A 38 6.84 0.88 -2.66
C LYS A 38 8.15 1.48 -3.16
N ASP A 39 8.60 2.60 -2.58
CA ASP A 39 9.91 3.22 -2.84
C ASP A 39 11.06 2.27 -2.49
N LEU A 40 10.90 1.50 -1.42
CA LEU A 40 11.84 0.44 -1.03
C LEU A 40 11.72 -0.83 -1.91
N ASN A 41 10.79 -0.85 -2.87
CA ASN A 41 10.52 -1.94 -3.82
C ASN A 41 10.26 -3.31 -3.14
N ILE A 42 9.66 -3.27 -1.95
CA ILE A 42 9.39 -4.47 -1.12
C ILE A 42 7.95 -4.95 -1.24
N ILE A 43 7.04 -4.12 -1.75
CA ILE A 43 5.62 -4.48 -1.92
C ILE A 43 5.03 -4.06 -3.27
N GLU A 44 4.02 -4.81 -3.68
CA GLU A 44 3.06 -4.45 -4.74
C GLU A 44 1.69 -4.20 -4.10
N PRO A 45 1.35 -2.94 -3.77
CA PRO A 45 0.10 -2.64 -3.10
C PRO A 45 -1.09 -2.69 -4.07
N ILE A 46 -2.18 -3.28 -3.59
CA ILE A 46 -3.50 -3.27 -4.20
C ILE A 46 -4.41 -2.51 -3.26
N LEU A 47 -4.89 -1.35 -3.69
CA LEU A 47 -5.71 -0.46 -2.89
C LEU A 47 -7.17 -0.75 -3.20
N VAL A 48 -7.97 -1.11 -2.20
CA VAL A 48 -9.40 -1.40 -2.38
C VAL A 48 -10.19 -0.42 -1.53
N GLY A 49 -10.90 0.52 -2.14
CA GLY A 49 -11.60 1.57 -1.41
C GLY A 49 -12.11 2.66 -2.34
N ASN A 50 -12.41 3.84 -1.80
CA ASN A 50 -12.87 4.95 -2.62
C ASN A 50 -11.72 5.54 -3.47
N GLU A 51 -11.77 5.33 -4.78
CA GLU A 51 -10.74 5.78 -5.71
C GLU A 51 -10.50 7.29 -5.60
N PHE A 52 -11.57 8.08 -5.52
CA PHE A 52 -11.45 9.55 -5.43
C PHE A 52 -10.66 9.99 -4.20
N LYS A 53 -10.94 9.41 -3.02
CA LYS A 53 -10.19 9.78 -1.81
C LYS A 53 -8.75 9.30 -1.87
N ILE A 54 -8.51 8.10 -2.39
CA ILE A 54 -7.18 7.54 -2.55
C ILE A 54 -6.33 8.44 -3.46
N VAL A 55 -6.86 8.83 -4.62
CA VAL A 55 -6.16 9.71 -5.58
C VAL A 55 -5.90 11.07 -4.96
N ASN A 56 -6.89 11.67 -4.28
CA ASN A 56 -6.75 12.99 -3.67
C ASN A 56 -5.65 13.00 -2.59
N ILE A 57 -5.69 12.04 -1.65
CA ILE A 57 -4.67 11.93 -0.60
C ILE A 57 -3.30 11.57 -1.19
N SER A 58 -3.27 10.72 -2.22
CA SER A 58 -2.02 10.37 -2.91
C SER A 58 -1.37 11.59 -3.57
N GLN A 59 -2.16 12.49 -4.17
CA GLN A 59 -1.65 13.75 -4.69
C GLN A 59 -1.11 14.66 -3.58
N GLU A 60 -1.83 14.78 -2.45
CA GLU A 60 -1.37 15.58 -1.31
C GLU A 60 -0.03 15.11 -0.72
N ILE A 61 0.22 13.80 -0.68
CA ILE A 61 1.48 13.23 -0.15
C ILE A 61 2.55 13.00 -1.24
N GLY A 62 2.23 13.34 -2.49
CA GLY A 62 3.07 13.04 -3.66
C GLY A 62 3.37 11.55 -3.81
N PHE A 63 2.40 10.68 -3.55
CA PHE A 63 2.50 9.24 -3.79
C PHE A 63 2.22 8.93 -5.25
N ASN A 64 3.20 8.31 -5.90
CA ASN A 64 3.03 7.88 -7.28
C ASN A 64 2.22 6.58 -7.32
N LEU A 65 0.98 6.67 -7.78
CA LEU A 65 0.09 5.53 -7.99
C LEU A 65 0.44 4.72 -9.26
N SER A 66 1.52 5.07 -9.97
CA SER A 66 1.98 4.32 -11.15
C SER A 66 2.30 2.87 -10.80
N GLY A 67 1.59 1.93 -11.43
CA GLY A 67 1.73 0.50 -11.16
C GLY A 67 1.06 0.01 -9.86
N VAL A 68 0.27 0.87 -9.20
CA VAL A 68 -0.58 0.49 -8.06
C VAL A 68 -1.97 0.12 -8.60
N LYS A 69 -2.47 -1.04 -8.21
CA LYS A 69 -3.81 -1.48 -8.63
C LYS A 69 -4.83 -0.91 -7.65
N ILE A 70 -5.71 -0.02 -8.14
CA ILE A 70 -6.80 0.55 -7.35
C ILE A 70 -8.11 -0.13 -7.76
N ILE A 71 -8.90 -0.55 -6.79
CA ILE A 71 -10.23 -1.13 -6.96
C ILE A 71 -11.21 -0.19 -6.28
N ASP A 72 -12.04 0.51 -7.07
CA ASP A 72 -13.10 1.36 -6.54
C ASP A 72 -14.16 0.50 -5.86
N GLU A 73 -14.23 0.59 -4.54
CA GLU A 73 -15.25 -0.05 -3.73
C GLU A 73 -15.59 0.87 -2.55
N LYS A 74 -16.71 1.59 -2.69
CA LYS A 74 -17.14 2.59 -1.70
C LYS A 74 -17.69 1.97 -0.42
N ASP A 75 -18.12 0.71 -0.50
CA ASP A 75 -18.64 0.00 0.65
C ASP A 75 -17.49 -0.62 1.46
N LYS A 76 -17.28 -0.14 2.69
CA LYS A 76 -16.20 -0.59 3.57
C LYS A 76 -16.25 -2.09 3.84
N VAL A 77 -17.44 -2.68 3.88
CA VAL A 77 -17.62 -4.11 4.16
C VAL A 77 -17.22 -4.93 2.94
N LEU A 78 -17.61 -4.50 1.74
CA LEU A 78 -17.20 -5.14 0.49
C LEU A 78 -15.72 -4.94 0.21
N ALA A 79 -15.15 -3.77 0.52
CA ALA A 79 -13.74 -3.48 0.36
C ALA A 79 -12.88 -4.44 1.21
N SER A 80 -13.27 -4.68 2.47
CA SER A 80 -12.62 -5.66 3.34
C SER A 80 -12.69 -7.09 2.77
N ARG A 81 -13.85 -7.50 2.24
CA ARG A 81 -14.02 -8.82 1.58
C ARG A 81 -13.21 -8.98 0.30
N LYS A 82 -13.02 -7.91 -0.47
CA LYS A 82 -12.23 -7.91 -1.71
C LYS A 82 -10.73 -7.85 -1.45
N ALA A 83 -10.30 -7.40 -0.27
CA ALA A 83 -8.90 -7.34 0.16
C ALA A 83 -8.49 -8.61 0.94
N THR A 84 -8.82 -9.80 0.43
CA THR A 84 -8.36 -11.12 0.90
C THR A 84 -7.50 -11.74 -0.18
#